data_AF-W5WTI0-F1
#
_entry.id   AF-W5WTI0-F1
#
_cell.length_a   1.000
_cell.length_b   1.000
_cell.length_c   1.000
_cell.angle_alpha   90.00
_cell.angle_beta   90.00
_cell.angle_gamma   90.00
#
_symmetry.space_group_name_H-M   'P 1'
#
loop_
_entity.id
_entity.type
_entity.pdbx_description
1 polymer ?
#
loop_
_entity_poly.entity_id
_entity_poly.type
_entity_poly.pdbx_seq_one_letter_code
_entity_poly.pdbx_strand_id
1 'polypeptide(L)'
;MLVADAVIVSDAPPQVDSTPLRTALAALAGQLPDDLLCTARRWLAEGRTTEVARSVAFAAVHQRVPLTETNQDALVRALLSAGEDPVALRGLAPADHPPALPYTFGLGGWSAEDTVDDAAVAAVSGEPGAEGLWRAWRAPIDGAPWPEPKRVYLVQAAEETDLVALTARAQRAICAAGEPHPQVEIYCYGEQLPAYQYTVRRNGELLWVRPA
;
A
#
# COMPACT_ATOMS: atom_id res chain seq x y z
N MET A 1 24.73 -47.76 6.41
CA MET A 1 23.49 -47.04 6.75
C MET A 1 23.79 -45.57 6.60
N LEU A 2 23.52 -45.01 5.42
CA LEU A 2 23.75 -43.61 5.05
C LEU A 2 22.39 -43.11 4.57
N VAL A 3 21.83 -42.15 5.30
CA VAL A 3 20.56 -41.50 4.96
C VAL A 3 20.91 -40.39 3.99
N ALA A 4 20.37 -40.44 2.77
CA ALA A 4 20.54 -39.39 1.78
C ALA A 4 19.56 -38.25 2.11
N ASP A 5 20.10 -37.07 2.36
CA ASP A 5 19.33 -35.83 2.49
C ASP A 5 18.67 -35.50 1.14
N ALA A 6 17.35 -35.53 1.13
CA ALA A 6 16.56 -35.03 0.01
C ALA A 6 16.57 -33.49 0.04
N VAL A 7 17.31 -32.90 -0.90
CA VAL A 7 17.21 -31.48 -1.24
C VAL A 7 15.80 -31.23 -1.77
N ILE A 8 14.96 -30.56 -0.99
CA ILE A 8 13.69 -30.01 -1.49
C ILE A 8 14.05 -28.83 -2.38
N VAL A 9 14.07 -29.06 -3.69
CA VAL A 9 14.09 -27.97 -4.67
C VAL A 9 12.68 -27.36 -4.64
N SER A 10 12.57 -26.15 -4.10
CA SER A 10 11.35 -25.35 -4.13
C SER A 10 10.98 -25.07 -5.58
N ASP A 11 9.87 -25.64 -6.05
CA ASP A 11 9.25 -25.39 -7.38
C ASP A 11 8.43 -24.09 -7.39
N ALA A 12 8.77 -23.13 -6.51
CA ALA A 12 8.14 -21.83 -6.52
C ALA A 12 8.56 -21.10 -7.81
N PRO A 13 7.62 -20.57 -8.61
CA PRO A 13 7.97 -19.76 -9.77
C PRO A 13 8.88 -18.61 -9.32
N PRO A 14 9.82 -18.16 -10.18
CA PRO A 14 10.67 -17.02 -9.84
C PRO A 14 9.76 -15.85 -9.44
N GLN A 15 9.90 -15.39 -8.20
CA GLN A 15 9.10 -14.27 -7.71
C GLN A 15 9.40 -13.07 -8.59
N VAL A 16 8.40 -12.63 -9.35
CA VAL A 16 8.48 -11.37 -10.09
C VAL A 16 8.72 -10.28 -9.06
N ASP A 17 9.76 -9.46 -9.25
CA ASP A 17 10.08 -8.36 -8.35
C ASP A 17 8.87 -7.43 -8.23
N SER A 18 8.21 -7.48 -7.07
CA SER A 18 7.00 -6.72 -6.76
C SER A 18 7.32 -5.31 -6.26
N THR A 19 8.60 -5.01 -6.02
CA THR A 19 9.08 -3.74 -5.45
C THR A 19 8.65 -2.53 -6.27
N PRO A 20 8.82 -2.49 -7.61
CA PRO A 20 8.42 -1.33 -8.40
C PRO A 20 6.92 -1.06 -8.33
N LEU A 21 6.09 -2.12 -8.36
CA LEU A 21 4.64 -1.99 -8.24
C LEU A 21 4.21 -1.57 -6.83
N ARG A 22 4.84 -2.13 -5.79
CA ARG A 22 4.60 -1.70 -4.40
C ARG A 22 4.87 -0.20 -4.25
N THR A 23 6.03 0.27 -4.73
CA THR A 23 6.42 1.67 -4.65
C THR A 23 5.46 2.57 -5.43
N ALA A 24 5.03 2.15 -6.63
CA ALA A 24 4.03 2.87 -7.40
C ALA A 24 2.69 2.97 -6.66
N LEU A 25 2.20 1.88 -6.04
CA LEU A 25 0.97 1.88 -5.24
C LEU A 25 1.08 2.78 -4.00
N ALA A 26 2.26 2.84 -3.35
CA ALA A 26 2.49 3.74 -2.22
C ALA A 26 2.47 5.21 -2.67
N ALA A 27 3.05 5.53 -3.83
CA ALA A 27 3.07 6.88 -4.38
C ALA A 27 1.68 7.35 -4.86
N LEU A 28 0.83 6.42 -5.28
CA LEU A 28 -0.53 6.68 -5.76
C LEU A 28 -1.59 6.68 -4.64
N ALA A 29 -1.18 6.47 -3.38
CA ALA A 29 -2.08 6.53 -2.24
C ALA A 29 -2.73 7.91 -2.10
N GLY A 30 -4.05 7.94 -1.96
CA GLY A 30 -4.85 9.17 -1.96
C GLY A 30 -5.13 9.78 -3.34
N GLN A 31 -4.61 9.18 -4.41
CA GLN A 31 -4.94 9.58 -5.79
C GLN A 31 -5.83 8.55 -6.48
N LEU A 32 -5.67 7.27 -6.12
CA LEU A 32 -6.57 6.20 -6.55
C LEU A 32 -7.77 6.07 -5.60
N PRO A 33 -8.91 5.56 -6.10
CA PRO A 33 -9.99 5.09 -5.24
C PRO A 33 -9.50 4.08 -4.19
N ASP A 34 -9.99 4.22 -2.96
CA ASP A 34 -9.57 3.41 -1.80
C ASP A 34 -9.77 1.90 -2.00
N ASP A 35 -10.88 1.52 -2.63
CA ASP A 35 -11.24 0.15 -2.94
C ASP A 35 -10.32 -0.48 -3.98
N LEU A 36 -9.97 0.29 -5.03
CA LEU A 36 -9.01 -0.11 -6.04
C LEU A 36 -7.62 -0.27 -5.43
N LEU A 37 -7.15 0.71 -4.64
CA LEU A 37 -5.85 0.64 -3.99
C LEU A 37 -5.75 -0.55 -3.03
N CYS A 38 -6.79 -0.76 -2.22
CA CYS A 38 -6.87 -1.90 -1.32
C CYS A 38 -6.82 -3.23 -2.09
N THR A 39 -7.56 -3.31 -3.19
CA THR A 39 -7.63 -4.51 -4.04
C THR A 39 -6.30 -4.78 -4.74
N ALA A 40 -5.64 -3.74 -5.25
CA ALA A 40 -4.35 -3.85 -5.92
C ALA A 40 -3.25 -4.35 -4.96
N ARG A 41 -3.23 -3.90 -3.71
CA ARG A 41 -2.28 -4.38 -2.69
C ARG A 41 -2.49 -5.86 -2.37
N ARG A 42 -3.74 -6.29 -2.27
CA ARG A 42 -4.08 -7.71 -2.11
C ARG A 42 -3.61 -8.54 -3.32
N TRP A 43 -3.90 -8.10 -4.54
CA TRP A 43 -3.43 -8.77 -5.76
C TRP A 43 -1.91 -8.86 -5.83
N LEU A 44 -1.20 -7.80 -5.44
CA LEU A 44 0.26 -7.82 -5.40
C LEU A 44 0.79 -8.91 -4.47
N ALA A 45 0.18 -9.09 -3.29
CA ALA A 45 0.51 -10.17 -2.36
C ALA A 45 0.13 -11.57 -2.86
N GLU A 46 -0.84 -11.66 -3.77
CA GLU A 46 -1.21 -12.90 -4.47
C GLU A 46 -0.32 -13.16 -5.71
N GLY A 47 0.68 -12.31 -5.98
CA GLY A 47 1.54 -12.40 -7.17
C GLY A 47 0.86 -11.98 -8.49
N ARG A 48 -0.32 -11.37 -8.41
CA ARG A 48 -1.18 -10.99 -9.54
C ARG A 48 -0.80 -9.61 -10.09
N THR A 49 0.44 -9.49 -10.53
CA THR A 49 1.05 -8.22 -10.99
C THR A 49 0.37 -7.64 -12.23
N THR A 50 -0.12 -8.49 -13.12
CA THR A 50 -0.87 -8.09 -14.33
C THR A 50 -2.17 -7.37 -13.98
N GLU A 51 -2.96 -7.91 -13.05
CA GLU A 51 -4.22 -7.29 -12.62
C GLU A 51 -4.00 -5.96 -11.90
N VAL A 52 -2.93 -5.87 -11.11
CA VAL A 52 -2.48 -4.60 -10.51
C VAL A 52 -2.18 -3.59 -11.61
N ALA A 53 -1.28 -3.93 -12.53
CA ALA A 53 -0.83 -3.01 -13.56
C ALA A 53 -1.96 -2.54 -14.47
N ARG A 54 -2.83 -3.46 -14.94
CA ARG A 54 -3.98 -3.13 -15.77
C ARG A 54 -4.97 -2.21 -15.07
N SER A 55 -5.36 -2.54 -13.84
CA SER A 55 -6.41 -1.80 -13.14
C SER A 55 -5.93 -0.41 -12.76
N VAL A 56 -4.67 -0.28 -12.33
CA VAL A 56 -4.05 1.01 -12.03
C VAL A 56 -3.83 1.84 -13.29
N ALA A 57 -3.33 1.25 -14.38
CA ALA A 57 -3.14 1.95 -15.65
C ALA A 57 -4.47 2.46 -16.21
N PHE A 58 -5.52 1.64 -16.15
CA PHE A 58 -6.87 2.04 -16.56
C PHE A 58 -7.36 3.23 -15.73
N ALA A 59 -7.24 3.18 -14.39
CA ALA A 59 -7.63 4.29 -13.53
C ALA A 59 -6.81 5.55 -13.84
N ALA A 60 -5.50 5.43 -14.05
CA ALA A 60 -4.64 6.56 -14.38
C ALA A 60 -5.05 7.25 -15.69
N VAL A 61 -5.32 6.47 -16.75
CA VAL A 61 -5.75 7.00 -18.05
C VAL A 61 -7.14 7.65 -17.95
N HIS A 62 -8.12 6.97 -17.35
CA HIS A 62 -9.51 7.42 -17.37
C HIS A 62 -9.80 8.53 -16.36
N GLN A 63 -9.19 8.49 -15.18
CA GLN A 63 -9.36 9.52 -14.15
C GLN A 63 -8.30 10.62 -14.25
N ARG A 64 -7.37 10.51 -15.21
CA ARG A 64 -6.23 11.43 -15.41
C ARG A 64 -5.40 11.58 -14.14
N VAL A 65 -5.14 10.45 -13.45
CA VAL A 65 -4.27 10.45 -12.28
C VAL A 65 -2.85 10.79 -12.73
N PRO A 66 -2.22 11.85 -12.19
CA PRO A 66 -0.86 12.20 -12.54
C PRO A 66 0.13 11.10 -12.13
N LEU A 67 0.96 10.67 -13.07
CA LEU A 67 2.01 9.68 -12.84
C LEU A 67 3.37 10.32 -13.09
N THR A 68 4.31 10.16 -12.15
CA THR A 68 5.72 10.43 -12.43
C THR A 68 6.28 9.39 -13.40
N GLU A 69 7.38 9.71 -14.06
CA GLU A 69 8.06 8.79 -15.01
C GLU A 69 8.36 7.44 -14.34
N THR A 70 8.89 7.45 -13.11
CA THR A 70 9.19 6.23 -12.36
C THR A 70 7.97 5.33 -12.14
N ASN A 71 6.83 5.90 -11.77
CA ASN A 71 5.60 5.13 -11.51
C ASN A 71 4.97 4.64 -12.81
N GLN A 72 5.02 5.45 -13.86
CA GLN A 72 4.58 5.05 -15.19
C GLN A 72 5.43 3.88 -15.71
N ASP A 73 6.75 3.96 -15.59
CA ASP A 73 7.68 2.90 -16.00
C ASP A 73 7.44 1.58 -15.27
N ALA A 74 7.17 1.61 -13.96
CA ALA A 74 6.83 0.43 -13.19
C ALA A 74 5.58 -0.29 -13.75
N LEU A 75 4.54 0.47 -14.06
CA LEU A 75 3.31 -0.05 -14.65
C LEU A 75 3.53 -0.55 -16.09
N VAL A 76 4.27 0.20 -16.92
CA VAL A 76 4.62 -0.18 -18.29
C VAL A 76 5.39 -1.50 -18.31
N ARG A 77 6.40 -1.65 -17.45
CA ARG A 77 7.20 -2.89 -17.36
C ARG A 77 6.32 -4.08 -16.99
N ALA A 78 5.46 -3.92 -15.98
CA ALA A 78 4.55 -4.99 -15.57
C ALA A 78 3.58 -5.41 -16.69
N LEU A 79 3.03 -4.46 -17.46
CA LEU A 79 2.18 -4.75 -18.61
C LEU A 79 2.94 -5.49 -19.73
N LEU A 80 4.14 -5.02 -20.07
CA LEU A 80 4.97 -5.67 -21.11
C LEU A 80 5.36 -7.09 -20.73
N SER A 81 5.71 -7.33 -19.46
CA SER A 81 6.02 -8.67 -18.95
C SER A 81 4.82 -9.62 -19.04
N ALA A 82 3.59 -9.09 -19.02
CA ALA A 82 2.35 -9.85 -19.21
C ALA A 82 1.93 -9.99 -20.68
N GLY A 83 2.68 -9.42 -21.63
CA GLY A 83 2.32 -9.39 -23.05
C GLY A 83 1.20 -8.42 -23.40
N GLU A 84 0.89 -7.47 -22.51
CA GLU A 84 -0.14 -6.44 -22.72
C GLU A 84 0.48 -5.20 -23.41
N ASP A 85 -0.31 -4.47 -24.22
CA ASP A 85 0.13 -3.24 -24.88
C ASP A 85 -0.09 -2.01 -23.98
N PRO A 86 0.97 -1.31 -23.54
CA PRO A 86 0.86 -0.14 -22.68
C PRO A 86 0.65 1.17 -23.44
N VAL A 87 0.24 1.15 -24.73
CA VAL A 87 0.11 2.35 -25.58
C VAL A 87 -0.70 3.49 -24.93
N ALA A 88 -1.82 3.17 -24.29
CA ALA A 88 -2.67 4.17 -23.63
C ALA A 88 -1.95 4.85 -22.45
N LEU A 89 -1.19 4.05 -21.68
CA LEU A 89 -0.42 4.55 -20.55
C LEU A 89 0.77 5.40 -21.01
N ARG A 90 1.48 4.97 -22.06
CA ARG A 90 2.60 5.73 -22.68
C ARG A 90 2.16 7.04 -23.33
N GLY A 91 0.90 7.14 -23.71
CA GLY A 91 0.31 8.38 -24.23
C GLY A 91 0.13 9.47 -23.17
N LEU A 92 0.23 9.14 -21.88
CA LEU A 92 0.20 10.13 -20.80
C LEU A 92 1.56 10.80 -20.67
N ALA A 93 1.56 12.14 -20.66
CA ALA A 93 2.74 12.90 -20.30
C ALA A 93 3.05 12.69 -18.80
N PRO A 94 4.28 12.28 -18.44
CA PRO A 94 4.68 12.18 -17.03
C PRO A 94 4.55 13.53 -16.32
N ALA A 95 4.14 13.49 -15.06
CA ALA A 95 4.15 14.65 -14.19
C ALA A 95 5.56 14.90 -13.63
N ASP A 96 5.99 16.17 -13.60
CA ASP A 96 7.30 16.57 -13.06
C ASP A 96 7.41 16.34 -11.55
N HIS A 97 6.28 16.36 -10.85
CA HIS A 97 6.20 16.18 -9.41
C HIS A 97 4.96 15.36 -9.03
N PRO A 98 5.00 14.64 -7.90
CA PRO A 98 3.82 13.98 -7.35
C PRO A 98 2.69 15.00 -7.12
N PRO A 99 1.43 14.64 -7.41
CA PRO A 99 0.31 15.54 -7.19
C PRO A 99 0.12 15.87 -5.71
N ALA A 100 -0.37 17.08 -5.43
CA ALA A 100 -0.78 17.45 -4.09
C ALA A 100 -1.89 16.51 -3.59
N LEU A 101 -1.89 16.23 -2.29
CA LEU A 101 -2.94 15.42 -1.69
C LEU A 101 -4.23 16.26 -1.58
N PRO A 102 -5.38 15.76 -2.04
CA PRO A 102 -6.67 16.43 -1.86
C PRO A 102 -7.23 16.25 -0.44
N TYR A 103 -6.38 15.88 0.52
CA TYR A 103 -6.78 15.47 1.86
C TYR A 103 -5.94 16.14 2.94
N THR A 104 -6.57 16.32 4.11
CA THR A 104 -5.90 16.62 5.37
C THR A 104 -5.87 15.38 6.27
N PHE A 105 -4.95 15.35 7.22
CA PHE A 105 -4.77 14.24 8.16
C PHE A 105 -4.69 14.75 9.59
N GLY A 106 -5.28 14.03 10.53
CA GLY A 106 -5.16 14.34 11.95
C GLY A 106 -5.52 13.18 12.86
N LEU A 107 -5.44 13.43 14.17
CA LEU A 107 -5.74 12.46 15.23
C LEU A 107 -7.23 12.06 15.24
N GLY A 108 -8.08 12.93 14.71
CA GLY A 108 -9.52 12.74 14.60
C GLY A 108 -10.31 12.96 15.89
N GLY A 109 -11.52 12.42 15.86
CA GLY A 109 -12.54 12.38 16.93
C GLY A 109 -13.80 11.62 16.48
N TRP A 110 -13.64 10.79 15.43
CA TRP A 110 -14.71 10.29 14.57
C TRP A 110 -15.03 8.80 14.80
N SER A 111 -14.38 8.12 15.75
CA SER A 111 -14.86 6.82 16.21
C SER A 111 -14.48 6.50 17.65
N ALA A 112 -15.38 5.82 18.35
CA ALA A 112 -15.14 5.16 19.64
C ALA A 112 -14.93 3.62 19.49
N GLU A 113 -14.76 3.12 18.27
CA GLU A 113 -14.62 1.67 18.03
C GLU A 113 -13.16 1.24 18.07
N ASP A 114 -12.72 0.86 19.28
CA ASP A 114 -11.37 0.39 19.55
C ASP A 114 -11.06 -0.94 18.81
N THR A 115 -12.07 -1.71 18.41
CA THR A 115 -11.88 -3.04 17.81
C THR A 115 -11.13 -3.03 16.47
N VAL A 116 -11.26 -1.96 15.68
CA VAL A 116 -10.54 -1.83 14.40
C VAL A 116 -9.06 -1.51 14.65
N ASP A 117 -8.79 -0.62 15.62
CA ASP A 117 -7.43 -0.27 16.04
C ASP A 117 -6.76 -1.48 16.72
N ASP A 118 -7.48 -2.23 17.56
CA ASP A 118 -7.01 -3.47 18.18
C ASP A 118 -6.64 -4.53 17.13
N ALA A 119 -7.43 -4.67 16.08
CA ALA A 119 -7.14 -5.59 14.98
C ALA A 119 -5.88 -5.16 14.20
N ALA A 120 -5.70 -3.86 13.98
CA ALA A 120 -4.49 -3.31 13.38
C ALA A 120 -3.26 -3.58 14.26
N VAL A 121 -3.35 -3.30 15.56
CA VAL A 121 -2.28 -3.55 16.54
C VAL A 121 -1.93 -5.03 16.57
N ALA A 122 -2.92 -5.93 16.72
CA ALA A 122 -2.68 -7.37 16.77
C ALA A 122 -2.01 -7.92 15.50
N ALA A 123 -2.41 -7.44 14.32
CA ALA A 123 -1.85 -7.87 13.05
C ALA A 123 -0.38 -7.42 12.86
N VAL A 124 -0.04 -6.25 13.39
CA VAL A 124 1.29 -5.63 13.28
C VAL A 124 2.23 -6.10 14.38
N SER A 125 1.79 -6.15 15.63
CA SER A 125 2.61 -6.58 16.77
C SER A 125 3.03 -8.05 16.68
N GLY A 126 2.29 -8.87 15.92
CA GLY A 126 2.64 -10.25 15.60
C GLY A 126 3.73 -10.41 14.54
N GLU A 127 4.16 -9.34 13.86
CA GLU A 127 5.23 -9.37 12.86
C GLU A 127 6.60 -9.16 13.51
N PRO A 128 7.55 -10.11 13.41
CA PRO A 128 8.91 -9.91 13.92
C PRO A 128 9.66 -8.72 13.31
N GLY A 129 9.31 -8.28 12.11
CA GLY A 129 9.89 -7.12 11.45
C GLY A 129 9.19 -5.78 11.68
N ALA A 130 8.00 -5.73 12.30
CA ALA A 130 7.30 -4.46 12.50
C ALA A 130 7.86 -3.67 13.69
N GLU A 131 8.08 -2.37 13.53
CA GLU A 131 8.72 -1.52 14.54
C GLU A 131 7.75 -0.51 15.16
N GLY A 132 6.76 -0.05 14.40
CA GLY A 132 5.75 0.87 14.89
C GLY A 132 4.51 0.95 14.02
N LEU A 133 3.41 1.39 14.62
CA LEU A 133 2.10 1.57 14.00
C LEU A 133 1.53 2.93 14.37
N TRP A 134 1.18 3.71 13.35
CA TRP A 134 0.45 4.97 13.49
C TRP A 134 -0.93 4.86 12.85
N ARG A 135 -1.88 5.64 13.39
CA ARG A 135 -3.19 5.88 12.81
C ARG A 135 -3.40 7.36 12.60
N ALA A 136 -3.85 7.74 11.42
CA ALA A 136 -4.41 9.07 11.15
C ALA A 136 -5.80 8.93 10.55
N TRP A 137 -6.61 9.98 10.70
CA TRP A 137 -7.85 10.16 9.99
C TRP A 137 -7.62 11.07 8.81
N ARG A 138 -8.01 10.61 7.62
CA ARG A 138 -7.98 11.37 6.37
C ARG A 138 -9.35 11.93 6.07
N ALA A 139 -9.44 13.22 5.79
CA ALA A 139 -10.66 13.90 5.35
C ALA A 139 -10.38 14.86 4.19
N PRO A 140 -11.39 15.22 3.36
CA PRO A 140 -11.21 16.19 2.28
C PRO A 140 -10.61 17.51 2.79
N ILE A 141 -9.60 18.03 2.09
CA ILE A 141 -8.87 19.24 2.54
C ILE A 141 -9.73 20.51 2.49
N ASP A 142 -10.72 20.53 1.60
CA ASP A 142 -11.69 21.61 1.42
C ASP A 142 -12.86 21.55 2.41
N GLY A 143 -12.87 20.56 3.31
CA GLY A 143 -13.94 20.35 4.27
C GLY A 143 -15.22 19.80 3.65
N ALA A 144 -15.17 19.25 2.43
CA ALA A 144 -16.30 18.58 1.83
C ALA A 144 -16.81 17.45 2.75
N PRO A 145 -18.14 17.26 2.88
CA PRO A 145 -18.71 16.22 3.73
C PRO A 145 -18.49 14.81 3.15
N TRP A 146 -18.03 14.71 1.91
CA TRP A 146 -17.77 13.46 1.22
C TRP A 146 -16.44 13.52 0.45
N PRO A 147 -15.64 12.43 0.41
CA PRO A 147 -15.82 11.18 1.15
C PRO A 147 -15.77 11.38 2.68
N GLU A 148 -16.43 10.49 3.40
CA GLU A 148 -16.39 10.49 4.87
C GLU A 148 -14.95 10.32 5.38
N PRO A 149 -14.62 10.83 6.59
CA PRO A 149 -13.32 10.62 7.19
C PRO A 149 -12.95 9.13 7.24
N LYS A 150 -11.74 8.80 6.75
CA LYS A 150 -11.25 7.42 6.65
C LYS A 150 -10.05 7.21 7.55
N ARG A 151 -10.02 6.09 8.28
CA ARG A 151 -8.82 5.66 9.03
C ARG A 151 -7.72 5.22 8.06
N VAL A 152 -6.50 5.67 8.34
CA VAL A 152 -5.28 5.32 7.60
C VAL A 152 -4.25 4.83 8.60
N TYR A 153 -3.78 3.60 8.40
CA TYR A 153 -2.73 2.99 9.21
C TYR A 153 -1.40 3.08 8.48
N LEU A 154 -0.34 3.45 9.19
CA LEU A 154 1.02 3.45 8.69
C LEU A 154 1.88 2.55 9.57
N VAL A 155 2.56 1.59 8.96
CA VAL A 155 3.47 0.68 9.65
C VAL A 155 4.90 1.02 9.25
N GLN A 156 5.78 1.14 10.24
CA GLN A 156 7.22 1.12 10.05
C GLN A 156 7.69 -0.32 10.22
N ALA A 157 8.50 -0.82 9.29
CA ALA A 157 9.08 -2.15 9.35
C ALA A 157 10.61 -2.11 9.11
N ALA A 158 11.29 -3.17 9.55
CA ALA A 158 12.70 -3.43 9.28
C ALA A 158 12.94 -3.80 7.81
N GLU A 159 14.18 -3.66 7.34
CA GLU A 159 14.58 -3.82 5.93
C GLU A 159 14.31 -5.20 5.36
N GLU A 160 14.46 -6.24 6.18
CA GLU A 160 14.26 -7.62 5.76
C GLU A 160 12.78 -8.06 5.76
N THR A 161 11.86 -7.14 6.12
CA THR A 161 10.44 -7.45 6.23
C THR A 161 9.78 -7.53 4.86
N ASP A 162 9.01 -8.59 4.61
CA ASP A 162 8.13 -8.65 3.44
C ASP A 162 6.96 -7.65 3.59
N LEU A 163 7.18 -6.44 3.06
CA LEU A 163 6.22 -5.35 3.16
C LEU A 163 4.91 -5.65 2.43
N VAL A 164 4.96 -6.43 1.33
CA VAL A 164 3.78 -6.79 0.54
C VAL A 164 2.91 -7.76 1.33
N ALA A 165 3.51 -8.81 1.90
CA ALA A 165 2.80 -9.77 2.73
C ALA A 165 2.24 -9.14 4.01
N LEU A 166 3.01 -8.28 4.67
CA LEU A 166 2.58 -7.55 5.86
C LEU A 166 1.40 -6.63 5.55
N THR A 167 1.45 -5.90 4.43
CA THR A 167 0.34 -5.02 3.98
C THR A 167 -0.95 -5.82 3.83
N ALA A 168 -0.89 -6.94 3.08
CA ALA A 168 -2.06 -7.76 2.85
C ALA A 168 -2.60 -8.41 4.12
N ARG A 169 -1.73 -8.82 5.06
CA ARG A 169 -2.16 -9.39 6.34
C ARG A 169 -2.88 -8.36 7.21
N ALA A 170 -2.32 -7.16 7.35
CA ALA A 170 -2.95 -6.07 8.09
C ALA A 170 -4.29 -5.69 7.46
N GLN A 171 -4.37 -5.56 6.13
CA GLN A 171 -5.64 -5.30 5.44
C GLN A 171 -6.69 -6.38 5.69
N ARG A 172 -6.31 -7.67 5.68
CA ARG A 172 -7.26 -8.75 6.00
C ARG A 172 -7.78 -8.67 7.44
N ALA A 173 -6.89 -8.42 8.41
CA ALA A 173 -7.26 -8.33 9.82
C ALA A 173 -8.22 -7.16 10.08
N ILE A 174 -7.90 -5.98 9.55
CA ILE A 174 -8.70 -4.77 9.72
C ILE A 174 -10.06 -4.91 8.99
N CYS A 175 -10.07 -5.51 7.80
CA CYS A 175 -11.32 -5.79 7.08
C CYS A 175 -12.22 -6.76 7.86
N ALA A 176 -11.65 -7.79 8.50
CA ALA A 176 -12.39 -8.71 9.35
C ALA A 176 -12.96 -8.04 10.61
N ALA A 177 -12.36 -6.94 11.07
CA ALA A 177 -12.84 -6.12 12.16
C ALA A 177 -13.93 -5.11 11.76
N GLY A 178 -14.34 -5.09 10.49
CA GLY A 178 -15.49 -4.32 10.01
C GLY A 178 -15.17 -3.06 9.19
N GLU A 179 -13.88 -2.80 8.90
CA GLU A 179 -13.48 -1.65 8.07
C GLU A 179 -13.28 -2.09 6.61
N PRO A 180 -14.24 -1.84 5.70
CA PRO A 180 -14.10 -2.22 4.30
C PRO A 180 -13.02 -1.35 3.62
N HIS A 181 -12.25 -1.96 2.72
CA HIS A 181 -11.17 -1.29 1.99
C HIS A 181 -10.19 -0.53 2.91
N PRO A 182 -9.57 -1.23 3.88
CA PRO A 182 -8.70 -0.58 4.86
C PRO A 182 -7.47 0.03 4.19
N GLN A 183 -7.18 1.27 4.58
CA GLN A 183 -6.03 2.02 4.08
C GLN A 183 -4.82 1.71 4.97
N VAL A 184 -4.00 0.76 4.52
CA VAL A 184 -2.76 0.35 5.19
C VAL A 184 -1.57 0.71 4.32
N GLU A 185 -0.70 1.56 4.85
CA GLU A 185 0.57 1.97 4.29
C GLU A 185 1.72 1.35 5.08
N ILE A 186 2.77 0.93 4.40
CA ILE A 186 3.95 0.34 5.05
C ILE A 186 5.21 0.88 4.37
N TYR A 187 6.19 1.22 5.18
CA TYR A 187 7.51 1.66 4.73
C TYR A 187 8.61 0.98 5.53
N CYS A 188 9.78 0.86 4.90
CA CYS A 188 11.01 0.46 5.55
C CYS A 188 11.81 1.69 6.03
N TYR A 189 12.55 1.55 7.13
CA TYR A 189 13.53 2.56 7.55
C TYR A 189 14.46 2.95 6.39
N GLY A 190 14.73 4.24 6.23
CA GLY A 190 15.58 4.78 5.17
C GLY A 190 14.89 5.02 3.82
N GLU A 191 13.66 4.53 3.60
CA GLU A 191 12.90 4.86 2.40
C GLU A 191 12.45 6.33 2.41
N GLN A 192 12.49 6.98 1.24
CA GLN A 192 11.83 8.27 1.06
C GLN A 192 10.31 8.06 1.05
N LEU A 193 9.63 8.61 2.07
CA LEU A 193 8.18 8.50 2.18
C LEU A 193 7.46 9.31 1.09
N PRO A 194 6.52 8.71 0.35
CA PRO A 194 5.54 9.47 -0.42
C PRO A 194 4.77 10.44 0.48
N ALA A 195 4.25 11.52 -0.11
CA ALA A 195 3.55 12.58 0.62
C ALA A 195 2.42 12.04 1.52
N TYR A 196 1.71 11.01 1.06
CA TYR A 196 0.62 10.38 1.80
C TYR A 196 1.13 9.73 3.10
N GLN A 197 2.17 8.90 3.01
CA GLN A 197 2.78 8.23 4.14
C GLN A 197 3.45 9.21 5.10
N TYR A 198 4.18 10.19 4.56
CA TYR A 198 4.82 11.24 5.36
C TYR A 198 3.79 12.02 6.19
N THR A 199 2.67 12.39 5.57
CA THR A 199 1.61 13.15 6.23
C THR A 199 0.93 12.34 7.34
N VAL A 200 0.70 11.03 7.13
CA VAL A 200 0.23 10.13 8.19
C VAL A 200 1.24 10.04 9.32
N ARG A 201 2.53 9.85 9.01
CA ARG A 201 3.59 9.72 10.02
C ARG A 201 3.71 10.94 10.91
N ARG A 202 3.51 12.13 10.34
CA ARG A 202 3.64 13.42 11.01
C ARG A 202 2.43 13.79 11.86
N ASN A 203 1.22 13.44 11.41
CA ASN A 203 -0.03 13.89 12.03
C ASN A 203 -0.83 12.77 12.71
N GLY A 204 -0.34 11.53 12.65
CA GLY A 204 -0.98 10.36 13.20
C GLY A 204 -0.65 10.11 14.67
N GLU A 205 -1.57 9.42 15.34
CA GLU A 205 -1.42 8.89 16.69
C GLU A 205 -0.58 7.60 16.64
N LEU A 206 0.39 7.47 17.55
CA LEU A 206 1.14 6.23 17.71
C LEU A 206 0.26 5.23 18.49
N LEU A 207 -0.15 4.14 17.83
CA LEU A 207 -0.95 3.09 18.46
C LEU A 207 -0.08 2.00 19.11
N TRP A 208 1.06 1.71 18.49
CA TRP A 208 1.96 0.67 18.96
C TRP A 208 3.39 0.93 18.53
N VAL A 209 4.34 0.54 19.38
CA VAL A 209 5.77 0.50 19.07
C VAL A 209 6.33 -0.79 19.65
N ARG A 210 7.30 -1.38 18.95
CA ARG A 210 8.03 -2.54 19.46
C ARG A 210 8.66 -2.21 20.82
N PRO A 211 8.38 -2.99 21.87
CA PRO A 211 9.09 -2.86 23.14
C PRO A 211 10.59 -3.09 22.93
N ALA A 212 11.42 -2.30 23.63
CA ALA A 212 12.87 -2.44 23.63
C ALA A 212 13.33 -3.74 24.31
#